data_AF-A0A9D6I5J0-F1
#
_entry.id   AF-A0A9D6I5J0-F1
#
_cell.length_a   1.000
_cell.length_b   1.000
_cell.length_c   1.000
_cell.angle_alpha   90.00
_cell.angle_beta   90.00
_cell.angle_gamma   90.00
#
_symmetry.space_group_name_H-M   'P 1'
#
loop_
_entity.id
_entity.type
_entity.pdbx_description
1 polymer ?
#
loop_
_entity_poly.entity_id
_entity_poly.type
_entity_poly.pdbx_seq_one_letter_code
_entity_poly.pdbx_strand_id
1 'polypeptide(L)'
;MKTRTKLPKERCAVCGGRLQRTTITHEERRGTNLYLFQNVPAQVCTACGEIWIKEATLQEIDRLIREGEPIQKVETPVYDFAAAGIQ
;
A
#
# COMPACT_ATOMS: atom_id res chain seq x y z
N MET A 1 30.97 -2.74 -19.38
CA MET A 1 29.74 -1.96 -19.09
C MET A 1 28.62 -2.96 -18.81
N LYS A 2 28.28 -3.21 -17.54
CA LYS A 2 27.28 -4.23 -17.18
C LYS A 2 25.89 -3.72 -17.59
N THR A 3 25.29 -4.37 -18.58
CA THR A 3 23.92 -4.11 -19.01
C THR A 3 22.98 -4.27 -17.82
N ARG A 4 22.32 -3.19 -17.41
CA ARG A 4 21.25 -3.24 -16.41
C ARG A 4 20.08 -4.02 -17.03
N THR A 5 20.01 -5.32 -16.76
CA THR A 5 18.90 -6.16 -17.21
C THR A 5 17.61 -5.63 -16.59
N LYS A 6 16.78 -5.02 -17.41
CA LYS A 6 15.46 -4.49 -17.05
C LYS A 6 14.62 -5.70 -16.62
N LEU A 7 14.38 -5.86 -15.31
CA LEU A 7 13.53 -6.92 -14.77
C LEU A 7 12.18 -6.88 -15.52
N PRO A 8 11.66 -8.01 -16.02
CA PRO A 8 10.35 -8.04 -16.65
C PRO A 8 9.31 -7.59 -15.61
N LYS A 9 8.41 -6.66 -16.01
CA LYS A 9 7.39 -5.97 -15.18
C LYS A 9 6.38 -6.89 -14.45
N GLU A 10 6.63 -8.20 -14.42
CA GLU A 10 5.70 -9.26 -14.03
C GLU A 10 6.28 -10.23 -12.99
N ARG A 11 7.55 -10.05 -12.58
CA ARG A 11 8.17 -10.84 -11.50
C ARG A 11 8.44 -9.98 -10.28
N CYS A 12 8.15 -10.52 -9.11
CA CYS A 12 8.40 -9.89 -7.83
C CYS A 12 9.91 -9.81 -7.57
N ALA A 13 10.43 -8.64 -7.24
CA ALA A 13 11.86 -8.48 -6.95
C ALA A 13 12.27 -9.11 -5.60
N VAL A 14 11.31 -9.41 -4.72
CA VAL A 14 11.56 -10.01 -3.40
C VAL A 14 11.73 -11.53 -3.49
N CYS A 15 10.84 -12.22 -4.21
CA CYS A 15 10.81 -13.68 -4.25
C CYS A 15 10.84 -14.32 -5.65
N GLY A 16 10.82 -13.52 -6.72
CA GLY A 16 10.78 -13.99 -8.12
C GLY A 16 9.41 -14.50 -8.61
N GLY A 17 8.40 -14.55 -7.74
CA GLY A 17 7.04 -14.98 -8.04
C GLY A 17 6.27 -14.04 -8.98
N ARG A 18 5.13 -14.50 -9.52
CA ARG A 18 4.32 -13.74 -10.48
C ARG A 18 3.58 -12.58 -9.80
N LEU A 19 3.68 -11.39 -10.38
CA LEU A 19 2.90 -10.21 -10.00
C LEU A 19 1.58 -10.17 -10.77
N GLN A 20 0.47 -9.98 -10.05
CA GLN A 20 -0.87 -9.83 -10.60
C GLN A 20 -1.37 -8.41 -10.39
N ARG A 21 -1.91 -7.79 -11.44
CA ARG A 21 -2.59 -6.49 -11.34
C ARG A 21 -3.93 -6.67 -10.65
N THR A 22 -4.20 -5.84 -9.65
CA THR A 22 -5.45 -5.83 -8.88
C THR A 22 -5.63 -4.43 -8.27
N THR A 23 -6.75 -4.22 -7.59
CA THR A 23 -6.88 -3.13 -6.63
C THR A 23 -6.71 -3.65 -5.20
N ILE A 24 -6.31 -2.77 -4.29
CA ILE A 24 -6.16 -3.06 -2.86
C ILE A 24 -6.80 -1.97 -2.02
N THR A 25 -6.98 -2.26 -0.73
CA THR A 25 -7.07 -1.24 0.30
C THR A 25 -5.67 -0.84 0.72
N HIS A 26 -5.36 0.46 0.69
CA HIS A 26 -4.07 1.00 1.09
C HIS A 26 -4.25 1.91 2.30
N GLU A 27 -3.46 1.66 3.34
CA GLU A 27 -3.43 2.46 4.56
C GLU A 27 -2.20 3.36 4.53
N GLU A 28 -2.41 4.66 4.66
CA GLU A 28 -1.32 5.63 4.73
C GLU A 28 -1.34 6.36 6.05
N ARG A 29 -0.25 6.26 6.82
CA ARG A 29 -0.09 7.01 8.07
C ARG A 29 0.71 8.29 7.81
N ARG A 30 0.21 9.42 8.31
CA ARG A 30 0.91 10.72 8.32
C ARG A 30 0.78 11.33 9.70
N GLY A 31 1.86 11.28 10.48
CA GLY A 31 1.83 11.68 11.89
C GLY A 31 0.81 10.85 12.68
N THR A 32 -0.17 11.54 13.27
CA THR A 32 -1.27 10.93 14.03
C THR A 32 -2.44 10.49 13.17
N ASN A 33 -2.49 10.89 11.89
CA ASN A 33 -3.62 10.62 11.01
C ASN A 33 -3.41 9.29 10.27
N LEU A 34 -4.51 8.54 10.12
CA LEU A 34 -4.60 7.35 9.28
C LEU A 34 -5.56 7.64 8.13
N TYR A 35 -5.09 7.43 6.89
CA TYR A 35 -5.87 7.58 5.68
C TYR A 35 -6.12 6.20 5.07
N LEU A 36 -7.37 5.92 4.73
CA LEU A 36 -7.77 4.66 4.12
C LEU A 36 -8.18 4.90 2.66
N PHE A 37 -7.43 4.32 1.72
CA PHE A 37 -7.73 4.38 0.30
C PHE A 37 -8.28 3.05 -0.17
N GLN A 38 -9.47 3.07 -0.73
CA GLN A 38 -10.06 1.90 -1.38
C GLN A 38 -9.72 1.91 -2.87
N ASN A 39 -9.72 0.72 -3.47
CA ASN A 39 -9.56 0.52 -4.91
C ASN A 39 -8.24 1.05 -5.48
N VAL A 40 -7.16 1.08 -4.69
CA VAL A 40 -5.85 1.57 -5.14
C VAL A 40 -5.25 0.59 -6.15
N PRO A 41 -4.93 1.01 -7.39
CA PRO A 41 -4.29 0.15 -8.37
C PRO A 41 -2.90 -0.32 -7.92
N ALA A 42 -2.68 -1.63 -7.88
CA ALA A 42 -1.42 -2.23 -7.46
C ALA A 42 -1.08 -3.50 -8.26
N GLN A 43 0.15 -3.98 -8.08
CA GLN A 43 0.57 -5.32 -8.46
C GLN A 43 0.90 -6.11 -7.20
N VAL A 44 0.23 -7.23 -6.97
CA VAL A 44 0.43 -8.08 -5.80
C VAL A 44 1.11 -9.37 -6.21
N CYS A 45 2.15 -9.79 -5.48
CA CYS A 45 2.79 -11.06 -5.70
C CYS A 45 1.88 -12.21 -5.25
N THR A 46 1.54 -13.09 -6.19
CA THR A 46 0.69 -14.27 -5.95
C THR A 46 1.34 -15.33 -5.04
N ALA A 47 2.65 -15.22 -4.78
CA ALA A 47 3.40 -16.18 -3.96
C ALA A 47 3.68 -15.67 -2.54
N CYS A 48 4.11 -14.41 -2.38
CA CYS A 48 4.53 -13.87 -1.08
C CYS A 48 3.69 -12.68 -0.58
N GLY A 49 2.70 -12.22 -1.36
CA GLY A 49 1.84 -11.10 -0.98
C GLY A 49 2.45 -9.70 -1.15
N GLU A 50 3.71 -9.58 -1.60
CA GLU A 50 4.37 -8.28 -1.79
C GLU A 50 3.55 -7.35 -2.69
N ILE A 51 3.36 -6.11 -2.24
CA ILE A 51 2.54 -5.09 -2.91
C ILE A 51 3.45 -4.08 -3.61
N TRP A 52 3.17 -3.84 -4.89
CA TRP A 52 3.88 -2.87 -5.72
C TRP A 52 2.90 -1.82 -6.23
N ILE A 53 3.05 -0.59 -5.75
CA ILE A 53 2.26 0.58 -6.18
C ILE A 53 3.14 1.42 -7.11
N LYS A 54 2.57 1.90 -8.21
CA LYS A 54 3.31 2.75 -9.15
C LYS A 54 3.45 4.16 -8.58
N GLU A 55 4.56 4.81 -8.93
CA GLU A 55 4.84 6.20 -8.59
C GLU A 55 3.65 7.15 -8.86
N ALA A 56 3.05 7.09 -10.05
CA ALA A 56 1.90 7.93 -10.39
C ALA A 56 0.68 7.69 -9.48
N THR A 57 0.50 6.48 -8.97
CA THR A 57 -0.57 6.16 -8.01
C THR A 57 -0.26 6.72 -6.63
N LEU A 58 1.01 6.67 -6.20
CA LEU A 58 1.45 7.29 -4.94
C LEU A 58 1.30 8.82 -4.99
N GLN A 59 1.64 9.46 -6.11
CA GLN A 59 1.47 10.90 -6.31
C GLN A 59 0.00 11.32 -6.22
N GLU A 60 -0.92 10.51 -6.74
CA GLU A 60 -2.35 10.77 -6.63
C GLU A 60 -2.86 10.56 -5.20
N ILE A 61 -2.34 9.58 -4.46
CA ILE A 61 -2.60 9.42 -3.03
C ILE A 61 -2.19 10.69 -2.28
N ASP A 62 -0.97 11.19 -2.50
CA ASP A 62 -0.50 12.41 -1.83
C ASP A 62 -1.34 13.65 -2.22
N ARG A 63 -1.80 13.74 -3.47
CA ARG A 63 -2.74 14.80 -3.90
C ARG A 63 -4.06 14.70 -3.15
N LEU A 64 -4.64 13.51 -3.06
CA LEU A 64 -5.91 13.28 -2.33
C LEU A 64 -5.78 13.57 -0.83
N ILE A 65 -4.62 13.30 -0.21
CA ILE A 65 -4.38 13.68 1.19
C ILE A 65 -4.42 15.20 1.38
N ARG A 66 -3.89 15.97 0.42
CA ARG A 66 -3.82 17.45 0.51
C ARG A 66 -5.11 18.15 0.13
N GLU A 67 -5.80 17.65 -0.88
CA GLU A 67 -6.85 18.38 -1.59
C GLU A 67 -8.14 17.58 -1.76
N GLY A 68 -8.13 16.28 -1.46
CA GLY A 68 -9.25 15.38 -1.70
C GLY A 68 -10.32 15.46 -0.62
N GLU A 69 -11.57 15.27 -1.03
CA GLU A 69 -12.68 15.06 -0.11
C GLU A 69 -12.92 13.56 0.10
N PRO A 70 -12.92 13.06 1.35
CA PRO A 70 -13.18 11.66 1.62
C PRO A 70 -14.63 11.31 1.33
N ILE A 71 -14.86 10.19 0.63
CA ILE A 71 -16.23 9.68 0.37
C ILE A 71 -16.93 9.21 1.65
N GLN A 72 -16.15 8.81 2.66
CA GLN A 72 -16.61 8.45 4.00
C GLN A 72 -15.45 8.53 4.99
N LYS A 73 -15.77 8.58 6.28
CA LYS A 73 -14.80 8.41 7.38
C LYS A 73 -15.19 7.19 8.18
N VAL A 74 -14.20 6.43 8.63
CA VAL A 74 -14.40 5.26 9.49
C VAL A 74 -13.99 5.65 10.91
N GLU A 75 -14.91 5.49 11.86
CA GLU A 75 -14.59 5.57 13.28
C GLU A 75 -14.09 4.20 13.75
N THR A 76 -12.92 4.15 14.38
CA THR A 76 -12.32 2.90 14.85
C THR A 76 -11.80 3.05 16.28
N PRO A 77 -12.12 2.11 17.20
CA PRO A 77 -11.56 2.13 18.54
C PRO A 77 -10.06 1.84 18.51
N VAL A 78 -9.30 2.52 19.37
CA VAL A 78 -7.86 2.30 19.55
C VAL A 78 -7.64 1.72 20.94
N TYR A 79 -6.95 0.58 21.00
CA TYR A 79 -6.62 -0.09 22.25
C TYR A 79 -5.14 0.08 22.57
N ASP A 80 -4.82 0.41 23.82
CA ASP A 80 -3.45 0.29 24.34
C ASP A 80 -3.21 -1.15 24.77
N PHE A 81 -2.38 -1.88 24.01
CA PHE A 81 -2.08 -3.28 24.30
C PHE A 81 -1.29 -3.43 25.61
N ALA A 82 -0.41 -2.48 25.96
CA ALA A 82 0.35 -2.55 27.21
C ALA A 82 -0.57 -2.40 28.43
N ALA A 83 -1.64 -1.61 28.29
CA ALA A 83 -2.67 -1.47 29.33
C ALA A 83 -3.52 -2.73 29.52
N ALA A 84 -3.47 -3.72 28.61
CA ALA A 84 -4.21 -4.97 28.74
C ALA A 84 -3.65 -5.89 29.85
N GLY A 85 -2.44 -5.62 30.36
CA GLY A 85 -1.88 -6.32 31.52
C GLY A 85 -1.56 -7.80 31.29
N ILE A 86 -1.49 -8.24 30.04
CA ILE A 86 -1.11 -9.61 29.68
C ILE A 86 0.41 -9.66 29.51
N GLN A 87 1.06 -10.54 30.27
CA GLN A 87 2.50 -10.84 30.21
C GLN A 87 2.76 -12.08 29.37
#